data_AF-K9VPX0-F1
#
_entry.id   AF-K9VPX0-F1
#
_cell.length_a   1.000
_cell.length_b   1.000
_cell.length_c   1.000
_cell.angle_alpha   90.00
_cell.angle_beta   90.00
_cell.angle_gamma   90.00
#
_symmetry.space_group_name_H-M   'P 1'
#
loop_
_entity.id
_entity.type
_entity.pdbx_description
1 polymer ?
#
loop_
_entity_poly.entity_id
_entity_poly.type
_entity_poly.pdbx_seq_one_letter_code
_entity_poly.pdbx_strand_id
1 'polypeptide(L)'
;MESELIGEVKLRNCHLVYREGSNYRVDVIKTQRPTIVFTKNITCEVVEYLYNQLKGHQVNKDEAANVLKPVASQLDLPYSYGHQLSYYTQEVLVVLVAIGRASLSQQIGRGCCYTILRTC
;
A
#
# COMPACT_ATOMS: atom_id res chain seq x y z
N MET A 1 -4.68 -20.63 -8.10
CA MET A 1 -5.22 -19.86 -6.95
C MET A 1 -6.17 -18.83 -7.52
N GLU A 2 -7.40 -18.79 -7.03
CA GLU A 2 -8.36 -17.77 -7.44
C GLU A 2 -7.97 -16.43 -6.80
N SER A 3 -7.95 -15.37 -7.60
CA SER A 3 -7.70 -14.00 -7.15
C SER A 3 -9.02 -13.25 -7.08
N GLU A 4 -9.38 -12.73 -5.92
CA GLU A 4 -10.62 -11.98 -5.70
C GLU A 4 -10.31 -10.47 -5.69
N LEU A 5 -11.00 -9.66 -6.49
CA LEU A 5 -10.88 -8.20 -6.42
C LEU A 5 -11.58 -7.69 -5.15
N ILE A 6 -10.83 -7.07 -4.24
CA ILE A 6 -11.34 -6.60 -2.95
C ILE A 6 -11.42 -5.08 -2.84
N GLY A 7 -10.80 -4.34 -3.75
CA GLY A 7 -10.91 -2.89 -3.75
C GLY A 7 -10.24 -2.20 -4.93
N GLU A 8 -10.66 -0.97 -5.17
CA GLU A 8 -10.08 -0.05 -6.13
C GLU A 8 -9.70 1.24 -5.42
N VAL A 9 -8.46 1.70 -5.59
CA VAL A 9 -7.96 2.96 -5.04
C VAL A 9 -7.47 3.86 -6.16
N LYS A 10 -8.09 5.03 -6.30
CA LYS A 10 -7.73 6.02 -7.34
C LYS A 10 -6.71 7.02 -6.79
N LEU A 11 -5.49 6.94 -7.30
CA LEU A 11 -4.44 7.94 -7.11
C LEU A 11 -4.20 8.65 -8.46
N ARG A 12 -2.94 8.88 -8.85
CA ARG A 12 -2.62 9.29 -10.23
C ARG A 12 -3.01 8.21 -11.26
N ASN A 13 -2.72 6.97 -10.90
CA ASN A 13 -3.15 5.76 -11.61
C ASN A 13 -4.25 5.08 -10.80
N CYS A 14 -4.98 4.15 -11.41
CA CYS A 14 -5.91 3.27 -10.73
C CYS A 14 -5.13 2.09 -10.15
N HIS A 15 -5.37 1.75 -8.89
CA HIS A 15 -4.77 0.60 -8.22
C HIS A 15 -5.89 -0.40 -7.90
N LEU A 16 -5.84 -1.57 -8.53
CA LEU A 16 -6.75 -2.68 -8.25
C LEU A 16 -6.09 -3.61 -7.24
N VAL A 17 -6.77 -3.87 -6.14
CA VAL A 17 -6.26 -4.71 -5.05
C VAL A 17 -7.02 -6.03 -5.06
N TYR A 18 -6.26 -7.11 -5.18
CA TYR A 18 -6.75 -8.48 -5.16
C TYR A 18 -6.29 -9.19 -3.90
N ARG A 19 -7.14 -10.08 -3.38
CA ARG A 19 -6.78 -11.06 -2.37
C ARG A 19 -6.31 -12.34 -3.05
N GLU A 20 -5.15 -12.84 -2.65
CA GLU A 20 -4.56 -14.10 -3.12
C GLU A 20 -4.17 -14.95 -1.91
N GLY A 21 -5.12 -15.80 -1.45
CA GLY A 21 -4.97 -16.55 -0.21
C GLY A 21 -4.88 -15.60 1.01
N SER A 22 -3.77 -15.67 1.73
CA SER A 22 -3.47 -14.76 2.84
C SER A 22 -2.84 -13.44 2.39
N ASN A 23 -2.34 -13.35 1.16
CA ASN A 23 -1.59 -12.21 0.65
C ASN A 23 -2.45 -11.35 -0.28
N TYR A 24 -1.83 -10.29 -0.81
CA TYR A 24 -2.45 -9.34 -1.70
C TYR A 24 -1.64 -9.17 -2.98
N ARG A 25 -2.34 -8.87 -4.07
CA ARG A 25 -1.75 -8.41 -5.32
C ARG A 25 -2.31 -7.03 -5.64
N VAL A 26 -1.44 -6.10 -6.03
CA VAL A 26 -1.84 -4.77 -6.49
C VAL A 26 -1.44 -4.61 -7.95
N ASP A 27 -2.43 -4.44 -8.81
CA ASP A 27 -2.24 -4.12 -10.22
C ASP A 27 -2.46 -2.61 -10.43
N VAL A 28 -1.47 -1.95 -11.03
CA VAL A 28 -1.54 -0.51 -11.26
C VAL A 28 -1.75 -0.21 -12.73
N ILE A 29 -2.87 0.45 -13.01
CA ILE A 29 -3.41 0.68 -14.33
C ILE A 29 -3.34 2.17 -14.63
N LYS A 30 -2.76 2.53 -15.78
CA LYS A 30 -2.76 3.92 -16.27
C LYS A 30 -4.20 4.40 -16.48
N THR A 31 -4.55 5.52 -15.86
CA THR A 31 -5.89 6.11 -15.96
C THR A 31 -6.23 6.57 -17.38
N GLN A 32 -5.24 7.10 -18.12
CA GLN A 32 -5.45 7.65 -19.47
C GLN A 32 -5.47 6.60 -20.58
N ARG A 33 -4.82 5.45 -20.34
CA ARG A 33 -4.77 4.31 -21.27
C ARG A 33 -4.72 3.04 -20.41
N PRO A 34 -5.83 2.27 -20.31
CA PRO A 34 -5.92 1.13 -19.40
C PRO A 34 -4.98 0.01 -19.84
N THR A 35 -3.74 0.13 -19.40
CA THR A 35 -2.68 -0.86 -19.57
C THR A 35 -2.05 -1.03 -18.20
N ILE A 36 -1.85 -2.29 -17.79
CA ILE A 36 -1.15 -2.62 -16.56
C ILE A 36 0.29 -2.10 -16.70
N VAL A 37 0.69 -1.25 -15.77
CA VAL A 37 2.02 -0.65 -15.73
C VAL A 37 2.95 -1.51 -14.87
N PHE A 38 2.42 -2.02 -13.76
CA PHE A 38 3.14 -2.89 -12.86
C PHE A 38 2.17 -3.70 -11.99
N THR A 39 2.65 -4.85 -11.53
CA THR A 39 2.01 -5.72 -10.55
C THR A 39 2.95 -5.85 -9.35
N LYS A 40 2.41 -5.78 -8.13
CA LYS A 40 3.15 -5.98 -6.89
C LYS A 40 2.44 -7.00 -6.01
N ASN A 41 3.21 -7.96 -5.51
CA ASN A 41 2.75 -8.90 -4.48
C ASN A 41 3.11 -8.31 -3.11
N ILE A 42 2.14 -8.27 -2.22
CA ILE A 42 2.25 -7.71 -0.88
C ILE A 42 1.83 -8.79 0.12
N THR A 43 2.72 -9.13 1.04
CA THR A 43 2.42 -10.13 2.07
C THR A 43 1.51 -9.54 3.16
N CYS A 44 0.67 -10.36 3.78
CA CYS A 44 -0.14 -9.90 4.92
C CYS A 44 0.72 -9.41 6.08
N GLU A 45 1.88 -10.02 6.30
CA GLU A 45 2.77 -9.69 7.40
C GLU A 45 3.22 -8.22 7.32
N VAL A 46 3.57 -7.75 6.12
CA VAL A 46 3.97 -6.35 5.90
C VAL A 46 2.79 -5.40 6.11
N VAL A 47 1.60 -5.78 5.67
CA VAL A 47 0.36 -4.99 5.85
C VAL A 47 0.04 -4.86 7.34
N GLU A 48 0.06 -5.96 8.08
CA GLU A 48 -0.23 -6.00 9.51
C GLU A 48 0.84 -5.28 10.33
N TYR A 49 2.12 -5.44 10.01
CA TYR A 49 3.20 -4.71 10.67
C TYR A 49 3.00 -3.20 10.49
N LEU A 50 2.82 -2.74 9.25
CA LEU A 50 2.67 -1.32 8.95
C LEU A 50 1.41 -0.74 9.60
N TYR A 51 0.29 -1.46 9.56
CA TYR A 51 -0.94 -1.09 10.24
C TYR A 51 -0.72 -0.88 11.74
N ASN A 52 -0.09 -1.84 12.42
CA ASN A 52 0.11 -1.79 13.86
C ASN A 52 1.02 -0.64 14.30
N GLN A 53 2.03 -0.30 13.50
CA GLN A 53 2.93 0.82 13.77
C GLN A 53 2.25 2.18 13.54
N LEU A 54 1.37 2.28 12.55
CA LEU A 54 0.83 3.56 12.10
C LEU A 54 -0.63 3.82 12.50
N LYS A 55 -1.33 2.85 13.11
CA LYS A 55 -2.74 3.01 13.52
C LYS A 55 -2.98 4.28 14.32
N GLY A 56 -3.98 5.05 13.92
CA GLY A 56 -4.32 6.35 14.50
C GLY A 56 -3.45 7.52 14.04
N HIS A 57 -2.53 7.33 13.09
CA HIS A 57 -1.70 8.38 12.54
C HIS A 57 -2.10 8.71 11.10
N GLN A 58 -1.84 9.95 10.72
CA GLN A 58 -1.84 10.37 9.33
C GLN A 58 -0.40 10.32 8.82
N VAL A 59 -0.19 9.69 7.67
CA VAL A 59 1.13 9.44 7.10
C VAL A 59 1.13 9.61 5.59
N ASN A 60 2.24 10.05 5.04
CA ASN A 60 2.55 9.88 3.62
C ASN A 60 3.38 8.60 3.39
N LYS A 61 3.62 8.26 2.12
CA LYS A 61 4.37 7.04 1.76
C LYS A 61 5.83 7.04 2.22
N ASP A 62 6.46 8.20 2.32
CA ASP A 62 7.88 8.31 2.68
C ASP A 62 8.03 8.17 4.21
N GLU A 63 7.12 8.74 4.99
CA GLU A 63 7.00 8.52 6.43
C GLU A 63 6.73 7.04 6.74
N ALA A 64 5.78 6.43 6.04
CA ALA A 64 5.50 5.00 6.19
C ALA A 64 6.71 4.13 5.78
N ALA A 65 7.46 4.51 4.75
CA ALA A 65 8.64 3.77 4.31
C ALA A 65 9.76 3.80 5.37
N ASN A 66 9.90 4.91 6.10
CA ASN A 66 10.85 5.00 7.21
C ASN A 66 10.54 4.00 8.34
N VAL A 67 9.27 3.61 8.51
CA VAL A 67 8.85 2.59 9.49
C VAL A 67 9.22 1.17 9.03
N LEU A 68 9.19 0.90 7.73
CA LEU A 68 9.58 -0.39 7.16
C LEU A 68 11.09 -0.57 7.01
N LYS A 69 11.83 0.52 6.76
CA LYS A 69 13.28 0.51 6.57
C LYS A 69 14.07 -0.34 7.60
N PRO A 70 13.87 -0.19 8.92
CA PRO A 70 14.64 -0.95 9.91
C PRO A 70 14.33 -2.46 9.93
N VAL A 71 13.17 -2.88 9.41
CA VAL A 71 12.71 -4.27 9.42
C VAL A 71 12.65 -4.90 8.02
N ALA A 72 13.13 -4.18 7.00
CA ALA A 72 12.98 -4.60 5.60
C ALA A 72 13.56 -5.99 5.32
N SER A 73 14.73 -6.30 5.87
CA SER A 73 15.35 -7.62 5.72
C SER A 73 14.64 -8.72 6.51
N GLN A 74 13.99 -8.38 7.63
CA GLN A 74 13.25 -9.34 8.46
C GLN A 74 11.94 -9.75 7.78
N LEU A 75 11.30 -8.79 7.11
CA LEU A 75 10.04 -8.97 6.37
C LEU A 75 10.24 -9.39 4.90
N ASP A 76 11.48 -9.74 4.52
CA ASP A 76 11.87 -10.11 3.15
C ASP A 76 11.36 -9.12 2.08
N LEU A 77 11.48 -7.82 2.36
CA LEU A 77 11.03 -6.80 1.44
C LEU A 77 11.90 -6.76 0.18
N PRO A 78 11.33 -6.53 -1.01
CA PRO A 78 12.09 -6.46 -2.26
C PRO A 78 13.09 -5.29 -2.30
N TYR A 79 12.92 -4.30 -1.41
CA TYR A 79 13.77 -3.12 -1.31
C TYR A 79 13.93 -2.72 0.15
N SER A 80 15.12 -2.27 0.53
CA SER A 80 15.43 -1.88 1.92
C SER A 80 15.61 -0.37 2.13
N TYR A 81 15.68 0.44 1.06
CA TYR A 81 15.80 1.90 1.16
C TYR A 81 15.41 2.63 -0.13
N GLY A 82 15.34 3.96 -0.02
CA GLY A 82 15.19 4.88 -1.15
C GLY A 82 13.80 4.85 -1.79
N HIS A 83 13.70 5.43 -3.00
CA HIS A 83 12.41 5.61 -3.68
C HIS A 83 11.68 4.30 -3.95
N GLN A 84 12.39 3.20 -4.20
CA GLN A 84 11.77 1.89 -4.46
C GLN A 84 11.00 1.38 -3.24
N LEU A 85 11.56 1.54 -2.03
CA LEU A 85 10.84 1.23 -0.79
C LEU A 85 9.64 2.15 -0.61
N SER A 86 9.75 3.46 -0.86
CA SER A 86 8.61 4.38 -0.80
C SER A 86 7.48 4.00 -1.75
N TYR A 87 7.79 3.57 -2.99
CA TYR A 87 6.78 3.12 -3.94
C TYR A 87 6.15 1.80 -3.53
N TYR A 88 6.95 0.83 -3.06
CA TYR A 88 6.42 -0.42 -2.52
C TYR A 88 5.49 -0.14 -1.32
N THR A 89 5.91 0.73 -0.41
CA THR A 89 5.13 1.12 0.77
C THR A 89 3.82 1.81 0.40
N GLN A 90 3.81 2.59 -0.69
CA GLN A 90 2.58 3.17 -1.21
C GLN A 90 1.55 2.08 -1.57
N GLU A 91 1.98 0.97 -2.15
CA GLU A 91 1.09 -0.16 -2.47
C GLU A 91 0.59 -0.86 -1.21
N VAL A 92 1.41 -0.96 -0.15
CA VAL A 92 0.97 -1.47 1.17
C VAL A 92 -0.13 -0.56 1.75
N LEU A 93 0.04 0.77 1.66
CA LEU A 93 -0.97 1.74 2.12
C LEU A 93 -2.27 1.64 1.30
N VAL A 94 -2.16 1.41 -0.01
CA VAL A 94 -3.30 1.15 -0.90
C VAL A 94 -4.06 -0.10 -0.47
N VAL A 95 -3.36 -1.18 -0.11
CA VAL A 95 -3.99 -2.39 0.46
C VAL A 95 -4.75 -2.04 1.74
N LEU A 96 -4.17 -1.27 2.66
CA LEU A 96 -4.85 -0.83 3.88
C LEU A 96 -6.13 -0.04 3.61
N VAL A 97 -6.14 0.80 2.57
CA VAL A 97 -7.34 1.51 2.12
C VAL A 97 -8.39 0.53 1.58
N ALA A 98 -7.99 -0.38 0.70
CA ALA A 98 -8.90 -1.36 0.10
C ALA A 98 -9.59 -2.25 1.15
N ILE A 99 -8.89 -2.64 2.21
CA ILE A 99 -9.45 -3.45 3.32
C ILE A 99 -10.16 -2.61 4.39
N GLY A 100 -10.33 -1.30 4.18
CA GLY A 100 -11.05 -0.42 5.11
C GLY A 100 -10.32 -0.10 6.42
N ARG A 101 -8.99 -0.31 6.48
CA ARG A 101 -8.15 0.03 7.64
C ARG A 101 -7.42 1.36 7.52
N ALA A 102 -7.53 2.02 6.37
CA ALA A 102 -7.07 3.36 6.14
C ALA A 102 -8.06 4.14 5.28
N SER A 103 -8.04 5.46 5.38
CA SER A 103 -8.72 6.36 4.44
C SER A 103 -7.71 7.26 3.73
N LEU A 104 -8.01 7.59 2.48
CA LEU A 104 -7.25 8.59 1.74
C LEU A 104 -7.74 9.98 2.17
N SER A 105 -6.94 10.70 2.94
CA SER A 105 -7.40 11.93 3.60
C SER A 105 -7.28 13.18 2.71
N GLN A 106 -6.20 13.32 1.94
CA GLN A 106 -6.04 14.37 0.91
C GLN A 106 -4.74 14.20 0.11
N GLN A 107 -4.66 14.81 -1.08
CA GLN A 107 -3.38 15.10 -1.71
C GLN A 107 -2.75 16.34 -1.06
N ILE A 108 -1.54 16.21 -0.54
CA ILE A 108 -0.70 17.36 -0.12
C ILE A 108 0.37 17.55 -1.20
N GLY A 109 0.20 18.58 -2.04
CA GLY A 109 1.09 18.82 -3.18
C GLY A 109 1.05 17.68 -4.20
N ARG A 110 2.21 17.05 -4.46
CA ARG A 110 2.32 15.87 -5.35
C ARG A 110 2.17 14.52 -4.61
N GLY A 111 2.04 14.56 -3.28
CA GLY A 111 1.95 13.37 -2.43
C GLY A 111 0.51 13.08 -1.99
N CYS A 112 0.24 11.83 -1.67
CA CYS A 112 -1.03 11.41 -1.06
C CYS A 112 -0.80 11.14 0.44
N CYS A 113 -1.74 11.57 1.27
CA CYS A 113 -1.77 11.27 2.69
C CYS A 113 -2.85 10.24 3.01
N TYR A 114 -2.52 9.35 3.94
CA TYR A 114 -3.34 8.25 4.39
C TYR A 114 -3.57 8.41 5.88
N THR A 115 -4.81 8.27 6.32
CA THR A 115 -5.15 8.19 7.74
C THR A 115 -5.38 6.73 8.08
N ILE A 116 -4.49 6.14 8.91
CA ILE A 116 -4.65 4.75 9.34
C ILE A 116 -5.66 4.73 10.48
N LEU A 117 -6.78 4.05 10.28
CA LEU A 117 -7.91 4.08 11.19
C LEU A 117 -7.60 3.26 12.44
N ARG A 118 -8.09 3.72 13.60
CA ARG A 118 -8.21 2.85 14.78
C ARG A 118 -9.46 2.03 14.56
N THR A 119 -9.34 0.79 14.08
CA THR A 119 -10.49 -0.11 14.16
C THR A 119 -10.80 -0.35 15.64
N CYS A 120 -12.06 -0.10 16.03
CA CYS A 120 -12.57 -0.40 17.36
C CYS A 120 -12.56 -1.90 17.66
#